data_AF-A0AAD5AGE4-F1
#
_entry.id   AF-A0AAD5AGE4-F1
#
_cell.length_a   1.000
_cell.length_b   1.000
_cell.length_c   1.000
_cell.angle_alpha   90.00
_cell.angle_beta   90.00
_cell.angle_gamma   90.00
#
_symmetry.space_group_name_H-M   'P 1'
#
loop_
_entity.id
_entity.type
_entity.pdbx_description
1 polymer ?
#
loop_
_entity_poly.entity_id
_entity_poly.type
_entity_poly.pdbx_seq_one_letter_code
_entity_poly.pdbx_strand_id
1 'polypeptide(L)'
;QCMYLLLHTVKGTPFETPDQGKARLLTHWEQMDYGVQFTASRKFLTITPIILYFLTSFYTKYDRIHFFINTLSLLTVLIPKLPQLHGVRLFGINKY
;
A
#
# COMPACT_ATOMS: atom_id res chain seq x y z
N GLN A 1 -4.49 10.42 0.04
CA GLN A 1 -5.28 9.67 -0.97
C GLN A 1 -4.59 9.48 -2.32
N CYS A 2 -4.03 10.51 -2.97
CA CYS A 2 -3.50 10.37 -4.35
C CYS A 2 -2.40 9.31 -4.50
N MET A 3 -1.44 9.26 -3.59
CA MET A 3 -0.37 8.24 -3.59
C MET A 3 -0.92 6.81 -3.50
N TYR A 4 -1.99 6.62 -2.71
CA TYR A 4 -2.65 5.32 -2.58
C TYR A 4 -3.29 4.88 -3.90
N LEU A 5 -4.00 5.79 -4.58
CA LEU A 5 -4.63 5.51 -5.86
C LEU A 5 -3.59 5.11 -6.92
N LEU A 6 -2.49 5.86 -7.01
CA LEU A 6 -1.41 5.55 -7.94
C LEU A 6 -0.78 4.19 -7.66
N LEU A 7 -0.45 3.89 -6.40
CA LEU A 7 0.28 2.67 -6.06
C LEU A 7 -0.58 1.40 -6.12
N HIS A 8 -1.87 1.48 -5.80
CA HIS A 8 -2.73 0.30 -5.63
C HIS A 8 -3.83 0.17 -6.69
N THR A 9 -4.10 1.20 -7.50
CA THR A 9 -5.12 1.15 -8.56
C THR A 9 -4.52 1.07 -9.95
N VAL A 10 -3.42 1.79 -10.20
CA VAL A 10 -2.75 1.80 -11.51
C VAL A 10 -1.97 0.51 -11.71
N LYS A 11 -2.13 -0.10 -12.89
CA LYS A 11 -1.52 -1.38 -13.27
C LYS A 11 -0.70 -1.24 -14.54
N GLY A 12 0.24 -2.18 -14.72
CA GLY A 12 1.13 -2.20 -15.88
C GLY A 12 2.21 -1.13 -15.79
N THR A 13 2.95 -0.99 -16.88
CA THR A 13 4.07 -0.06 -17.04
C THR A 13 3.88 0.69 -18.35
N PRO A 14 3.22 1.87 -18.35
CA PRO A 14 2.86 2.57 -19.59
C PRO A 14 4.06 2.98 -20.45
N PHE A 15 5.27 3.00 -19.89
CA PHE A 15 6.49 3.46 -20.56
C PHE A 15 7.57 2.38 -20.74
N GLU A 16 7.35 1.15 -20.24
CA GLU A 16 8.28 0.03 -20.42
C GLU A 16 7.77 -0.87 -21.56
N THR A 17 8.38 -0.76 -22.74
CA THR A 17 7.96 -1.45 -23.97
C THR A 17 8.34 -2.94 -24.08
N PRO A 18 9.40 -3.48 -23.43
CA PRO A 18 9.74 -4.91 -23.52
C PRO A 18 9.22 -5.79 -22.37
N ASP A 19 8.20 -5.38 -21.61
CA ASP A 19 7.71 -6.13 -20.43
C ASP A 19 7.06 -7.51 -20.74
N GLN A 20 6.78 -7.82 -22.02
CA GLN A 20 6.09 -9.05 -22.46
C GLN A 20 4.78 -9.36 -21.70
N GLY A 21 4.19 -8.37 -21.02
CA GLY A 21 2.96 -8.50 -20.24
C GLY A 21 3.13 -8.98 -18.80
N LYS A 22 4.37 -9.09 -18.27
CA LYS A 22 4.62 -9.53 -16.89
C LYS A 22 4.00 -8.59 -15.85
N ALA A 23 4.07 -7.28 -16.09
CA ALA A 23 3.52 -6.25 -15.21
C ALA A 23 2.04 -5.93 -15.48
N ARG A 24 1.43 -6.49 -16.55
CA ARG A 24 0.05 -6.15 -17.00
C ARG A 24 -0.99 -6.24 -15.89
N LEU A 25 -0.85 -7.22 -15.00
CA LEU A 25 -1.81 -7.49 -13.94
C LEU A 25 -1.38 -6.97 -12.57
N LEU A 26 -0.12 -6.55 -12.45
CA LEU A 26 0.49 -6.08 -11.22
C LEU A 26 0.27 -4.57 -11.07
N THR A 27 -0.03 -4.16 -9.83
CA THR A 27 -0.05 -2.76 -9.42
C THR A 27 1.36 -2.21 -9.28
N HIS A 28 1.52 -0.89 -9.31
CA HIS A 28 2.84 -0.28 -9.10
C HIS A 28 3.47 -0.65 -7.74
N TRP A 29 2.65 -0.85 -6.70
CA TRP A 29 3.13 -1.37 -5.42
C TRP A 29 3.73 -2.78 -5.55
N GLU A 30 3.12 -3.66 -6.34
CA GLU A 30 3.60 -5.03 -6.53
C GLU A 30 4.86 -5.06 -7.40
N GLN A 31 4.97 -4.16 -8.38
CA GLN A 31 6.15 -4.03 -9.24
C GLN A 31 7.36 -3.40 -8.54
N MET A 32 7.14 -2.60 -7.48
CA MET A 32 8.20 -1.87 -6.79
C MET A 32 9.32 -2.79 -6.30
N ASP A 33 10.57 -2.35 -6.42
CA ASP A 33 11.75 -3.17 -6.08
C ASP A 33 11.75 -4.57 -6.72
N TYR A 34 11.24 -4.69 -7.95
CA TYR A 34 11.11 -5.97 -8.68
C TYR A 34 10.30 -7.05 -7.93
N GLY A 35 9.33 -6.63 -7.10
CA GLY A 35 8.53 -7.54 -6.28
C GLY A 35 9.23 -8.05 -5.02
N VAL A 36 10.47 -7.64 -4.76
CA VAL A 36 11.20 -8.01 -3.54
C VAL A 36 10.50 -7.38 -2.33
N GLN A 37 10.16 -8.21 -1.35
CA GLN A 37 9.51 -7.77 -0.12
C GLN A 37 10.55 -7.22 0.88
N PHE A 38 10.08 -6.40 1.83
CA PHE A 38 10.89 -5.89 2.95
C PHE A 38 12.13 -5.06 2.60
N THR A 39 12.16 -4.45 1.42
CA THR A 39 13.17 -3.45 1.02
C THR A 39 13.06 -2.17 1.85
N ALA A 40 14.11 -1.34 1.81
CA ALA A 40 14.13 -0.04 2.49
C ALA A 40 12.96 0.86 2.05
N SER A 41 12.68 0.92 0.74
CA SER A 41 11.59 1.68 0.16
C SER A 41 10.22 1.21 0.64
N ARG A 42 9.96 -0.11 0.62
CA ARG A 42 8.70 -0.69 1.13
C ARG A 42 8.52 -0.45 2.62
N LYS A 43 9.59 -0.62 3.41
CA LYS A 43 9.59 -0.33 4.85
C LYS A 43 9.28 1.13 5.11
N PHE A 44 9.95 2.05 4.42
CA PHE A 44 9.69 3.49 4.54
C PHE A 44 8.21 3.82 4.28
N LEU A 45 7.67 3.40 3.13
CA LEU A 45 6.28 3.67 2.76
C LEU A 45 5.25 3.00 3.69
N THR A 46 5.63 1.98 4.43
CA THR A 46 4.76 1.31 5.41
C THR A 46 4.89 1.92 6.81
N ILE A 47 6.09 2.32 7.23
CA ILE A 47 6.38 2.88 8.55
C ILE A 47 5.91 4.34 8.66
N THR A 48 6.06 5.14 7.61
CA THR A 48 5.64 6.56 7.61
C THR A 48 4.19 6.76 8.07
N PRO A 49 3.17 6.08 7.51
CA PRO A 49 1.80 6.25 7.98
C PRO A 49 1.58 5.77 9.42
N ILE A 50 2.35 4.79 9.91
CA ILE A 50 2.30 4.32 11.30
C ILE A 50 2.81 5.41 12.25
N ILE A 51 3.93 6.05 11.91
CA ILE A 51 4.47 7.18 12.70
C ILE A 51 3.47 8.33 12.72
N LEU A 52 2.90 8.68 11.57
CA LEU A 52 1.88 9.74 11.47
C LEU A 52 0.64 9.42 12.30
N TYR A 53 0.20 8.15 12.33
CA TYR A 53 -0.90 7.70 13.17
C TYR A 53 -0.62 7.90 14.67
N PHE A 54 0.58 7.53 15.13
CA PHE A 54 0.95 7.75 16.53
C PHE A 54 1.03 9.24 16.87
N LEU A 55 1.64 10.03 15.97
CA LEU A 55 1.79 11.47 16.17
C LEU A 55 0.43 12.17 16.25
N THR A 56 -0.47 11.88 15.31
CA THR A 56 -1.84 12.42 15.30
C THR A 56 -2.63 11.99 16.52
N SER A 57 -2.57 10.72 16.93
CA SER A 57 -3.24 10.22 18.13
C SER A 57 -2.72 10.88 19.41
N PHE A 58 -1.41 11.15 19.48
CA PHE A 58 -0.79 11.87 20.58
C PHE A 58 -1.26 13.33 20.65
N TYR A 59 -1.27 14.04 19.51
CA TYR A 59 -1.73 15.43 19.45
C TYR A 59 -3.22 15.59 19.75
N THR A 60 -4.06 14.64 19.35
CA THR A 60 -5.50 14.65 19.66
C THR A 60 -5.81 14.13 21.06
N LYS A 61 -4.79 13.88 21.90
CA LYS A 61 -4.93 13.32 23.26
C LYS A 61 -5.83 12.08 23.30
N TYR A 62 -5.76 11.24 22.27
CA TYR A 62 -6.59 10.04 22.14
C TYR A 62 -8.10 10.28 22.20
N ASP A 63 -8.59 11.43 21.70
CA ASP A 63 -10.02 11.64 21.51
C ASP A 63 -10.65 10.48 20.72
N ARG A 64 -11.77 9.95 21.22
CA ARG A 64 -12.36 8.70 20.72
C ARG A 64 -12.75 8.76 19.25
N ILE A 65 -13.27 9.90 18.79
CA ILE A 65 -13.74 10.06 17.41
C ILE A 65 -12.52 10.15 16.48
N HIS A 66 -11.55 10.98 16.84
CA HIS A 66 -10.32 11.15 16.05
C HIS A 66 -9.51 9.87 16.00
N PHE A 67 -9.39 9.15 17.12
CA PHE A 67 -8.71 7.87 17.19
C PHE A 67 -9.33 6.82 16.26
N PHE A 68 -10.67 6.73 16.24
CA PHE A 68 -11.37 5.78 15.37
C PHE A 68 -11.18 6.11 13.89
N ILE A 69 -11.35 7.38 13.49
CA ILE A 69 -11.14 7.83 12.11
C ILE A 69 -9.70 7.61 11.67
N ASN A 70 -8.74 7.93 12.53
CA ASN A 70 -7.32 7.76 12.25
C ASN A 70 -6.94 6.28 12.13
N THR A 71 -7.53 5.41 12.95
CA THR A 71 -7.35 3.96 12.87
C THR A 71 -7.90 3.41 11.55
N LEU A 72 -9.12 3.83 11.16
CA LEU A 72 -9.71 3.41 9.90
C LEU A 72 -8.87 3.87 8.71
N SER A 73 -8.39 5.12 8.74
CA SER A 73 -7.47 5.67 7.73
C SER A 73 -6.19 4.84 7.63
N LEU A 74 -5.56 4.51 8.77
CA LEU A 74 -4.36 3.68 8.80
C LEU A 74 -4.61 2.29 8.20
N LEU A 75 -5.72 1.64 8.55
CA LEU A 75 -6.08 0.32 8.03
C LEU A 75 -6.22 0.34 6.50
N THR A 76 -6.90 1.36 5.93
CA THR A 76 -7.04 1.45 4.47
C THR A 76 -5.70 1.54 3.74
N VAL A 77 -4.69 2.17 4.35
CA VAL A 77 -3.35 2.34 3.76
C VAL A 77 -2.44 1.13 4.01
N LEU A 78 -2.56 0.46 5.16
CA LEU A 78 -1.71 -0.67 5.52
C LEU A 78 -2.14 -1.99 4.91
N ILE A 79 -3.46 -2.27 4.85
CA ILE A 79 -3.99 -3.54 4.33
C ILE A 79 -3.34 -3.91 2.99
N PRO A 80 -3.41 -3.09 1.93
CA PRO A 80 -2.89 -3.50 0.62
C PRO A 80 -1.36 -3.51 0.51
N LYS A 81 -0.65 -3.08 1.57
CA LYS A 81 0.82 -3.18 1.65
C LYS A 81 1.29 -4.48 2.30
N LEU A 82 0.38 -5.26 2.89
CA LEU A 82 0.72 -6.52 3.53
C LEU A 82 1.28 -7.52 2.50
N PRO A 83 2.37 -8.25 2.81
CA PRO A 83 2.96 -9.22 1.91
C PRO A 83 2.01 -10.39 1.61
N GLN A 84 1.06 -10.67 2.51
CA GLN A 84 0.00 -11.68 2.33
C GLN A 84 -0.96 -11.34 1.18
N LEU A 85 -1.03 -10.07 0.79
CA LEU A 85 -1.85 -9.59 -0.32
C LEU A 85 -1.03 -9.35 -1.61
N HIS A 86 0.20 -9.85 -1.67
CA HIS A 86 0.98 -9.80 -2.89
C HIS A 86 0.40 -10.74 -3.95
N GLY A 87 -0.01 -10.20 -5.10
CA GLY A 87 -0.65 -10.97 -6.17
C GLY A 87 -2.11 -11.34 -5.90
N VAL A 88 -2.66 -11.00 -4.73
CA VAL A 88 -4.05 -11.28 -4.34
C VAL A 88 -4.68 -10.03 -3.74
N ARG A 89 -5.77 -9.55 -4.34
CA ARG A 89 -6.33 -8.22 -4.01
C ARG A 89 -7.02 -8.20 -2.64
N LEU A 90 -7.98 -9.10 -2.46
CA LEU A 90 -8.75 -9.33 -1.24
C LEU A 90 -9.37 -10.72 -1.41
N PHE A 91 -9.17 -11.62 -0.43
CA PHE A 91 -9.81 -12.96 -0.43
C PHE A 91 -9.57 -13.83 -1.68
N GLY A 92 -8.40 -13.71 -2.34
CA GLY A 92 -8.05 -14.60 -3.46
C GLY A 92 -8.78 -14.30 -4.78
N ILE A 93 -9.55 -13.21 -4.87
CA ILE A 93 -10.05 -12.71 -6.15
C ILE A 93 -8.83 -12.30 -6.97
N ASN A 94 -8.60 -13.00 -8.10
CA ASN A 94 -7.49 -12.80 -9.05
C ASN A 94 -6.19 -13.59 -8.75
N LYS A 95 -6.27 -14.76 -8.11
CA LYS A 95 -5.15 -15.73 -8.08
C LYS A 95 -4.93 -16.27 -9.50
N TYR A 96 -3.78 -15.96 -10.09
CA TYR A 96 -3.29 -16.54 -11.35
C TYR A 96 -2.12 -17.46 -11.05
#